data_AF-A0A957Y2X0-F1
#
_entry.id   AF-A0A957Y2X0-F1
#
_cell.length_a   1.000
_cell.length_b   1.000
_cell.length_c   1.000
_cell.angle_alpha   90.00
_cell.angle_beta   90.00
_cell.angle_gamma   90.00
#
_symmetry.space_group_name_H-M   'P 1'
#
loop_
_entity.id
_entity.type
_entity.pdbx_description
1 polymer ?
#
loop_
_entity_poly.entity_id
_entity_poly.type
_entity_poly.pdbx_seq_one_letter_code
_entity_poly.pdbx_strand_id
1 'polypeptide(L)'
;MDTTVERDHERTLIKIARVLPPNRVEQLVDFARFLETQSLSEELIQKEGLTEIEADNARWDALMATDEAQTLLEKLADEALTEHRAGKTKPMAFNDQGQIVPG
;
A
#
# COMPACT_ATOMS: atom_id res chain seq x y z
N MET A 1 22.48 -5.68 -17.99
CA MET A 1 21.23 -5.20 -18.61
C MET A 1 21.61 -4.26 -19.73
N ASP A 2 21.19 -4.55 -20.95
CA ASP A 2 21.73 -3.97 -22.17
C ASP A 2 21.06 -2.62 -22.47
N THR A 3 21.71 -1.53 -22.05
CA THR A 3 21.21 -0.14 -22.17
C THR A 3 20.86 0.30 -23.59
N THR A 4 21.30 -0.45 -24.61
CA THR A 4 20.96 -0.23 -26.02
C THR A 4 19.51 -0.67 -26.30
N VAL A 5 19.11 -1.80 -25.75
CA VAL A 5 17.76 -2.37 -25.89
C VAL A 5 16.72 -1.45 -25.24
N GLU A 6 17.00 -0.91 -24.05
CA GLU A 6 16.09 0.01 -23.36
C GLU A 6 15.80 1.29 -24.17
N ARG A 7 16.84 1.90 -24.78
CA ARG A 7 16.68 3.11 -25.62
C ARG A 7 15.91 2.86 -26.91
N ASP A 8 16.04 1.67 -27.50
CA ASP A 8 15.31 1.30 -28.71
C ASP A 8 13.82 1.05 -28.43
N HIS A 9 13.50 0.47 -27.27
CA HIS A 9 12.11 0.31 -26.82
C HIS A 9 11.47 1.67 -26.50
N GLU A 10 12.17 2.56 -25.79
CA GLU A 10 11.70 3.91 -25.49
C GLU A 10 11.37 4.70 -26.77
N ARG A 11 12.29 4.71 -27.74
CA ARG A 11 12.11 5.41 -29.01
C ARG A 11 10.93 4.83 -29.82
N THR A 12 10.70 3.54 -29.73
CA THR A 12 9.58 2.87 -30.40
C THR A 12 8.24 3.24 -29.76
N LEU A 13 8.17 3.25 -28.43
CA LEU A 13 6.97 3.66 -27.68
C LEU A 13 6.57 5.12 -27.99
N ILE A 14 7.54 6.04 -28.01
CA ILE A 14 7.28 7.45 -28.34
C ILE A 14 6.74 7.60 -29.78
N LYS A 15 7.28 6.82 -30.74
CA LYS A 15 6.78 6.85 -32.12
C LYS A 15 5.34 6.32 -32.21
N ILE A 16 5.02 5.25 -31.49
CA ILE A 16 3.67 4.67 -31.45
C ILE A 16 2.68 5.67 -30.82
N ALA A 17 3.02 6.25 -29.68
CA ALA A 17 2.17 7.22 -28.98
C ALA A 17 1.83 8.46 -29.84
N ARG A 18 2.76 8.91 -30.70
CA ARG A 18 2.56 10.07 -31.58
C ARG A 18 1.57 9.86 -32.72
N VAL A 19 1.35 8.62 -33.15
CA VAL A 19 0.50 8.29 -34.31
C VAL A 19 -0.87 7.77 -33.86
N LEU A 20 -1.02 7.43 -32.58
CA LEU A 20 -2.24 6.88 -32.04
C LEU A 20 -3.37 7.93 -31.95
N PRO A 21 -4.62 7.53 -32.25
CA PRO A 21 -5.78 8.37 -31.96
C PRO A 21 -5.92 8.63 -30.44
N PRO A 22 -6.52 9.75 -30.02
CA PRO A 22 -6.56 10.17 -28.61
C PRO A 22 -7.12 9.11 -27.65
N ASN A 23 -8.18 8.41 -28.06
CA ASN A 23 -8.79 7.33 -27.26
C ASN A 23 -7.86 6.11 -27.05
N ARG A 24 -6.86 5.91 -27.90
CA ARG A 24 -5.86 4.85 -27.75
C ARG A 24 -4.65 5.32 -26.96
N VAL A 25 -4.36 6.62 -26.96
CA VAL A 25 -3.32 7.20 -26.10
C VAL A 25 -3.71 7.08 -24.63
N GLU A 26 -4.99 7.33 -24.30
CA GLU A 26 -5.52 7.12 -22.95
C GLU A 26 -5.33 5.67 -22.48
N GLN A 27 -5.70 4.68 -23.32
CA GLN A 27 -5.50 3.26 -23.02
C GLN A 27 -4.02 2.89 -22.81
N LEU A 28 -3.10 3.52 -23.56
CA LEU A 28 -1.67 3.30 -23.40
C LEU A 28 -1.16 3.84 -22.06
N VAL A 29 -1.65 5.01 -21.64
CA VAL A 29 -1.32 5.61 -20.34
C VAL A 29 -1.87 4.75 -19.20
N ASP A 30 -3.11 4.28 -19.30
CA ASP A 30 -3.72 3.40 -18.30
C ASP A 30 -2.95 2.08 -18.18
N PHE A 31 -2.53 1.51 -19.31
CA PHE A 31 -1.72 0.30 -19.31
C PHE A 31 -0.32 0.54 -18.71
N ALA A 32 0.31 1.67 -18.99
CA ALA A 32 1.60 2.03 -18.40
C ALA A 32 1.49 2.20 -16.86
N ARG A 33 0.44 2.87 -16.38
CA ARG A 33 0.14 2.99 -14.94
C ARG A 33 -0.14 1.63 -14.28
N PHE A 34 -0.85 0.75 -14.98
CA PHE A 34 -1.08 -0.61 -14.50
C PHE A 34 0.24 -1.37 -14.32
N LEU A 35 1.16 -1.29 -15.30
CA LEU A 35 2.47 -1.92 -15.19
C LEU A 35 3.32 -1.34 -14.05
N GLU A 36 3.33 -0.01 -13.90
CA GLU A 36 3.99 0.67 -12.78
C GLU A 36 3.45 0.18 -11.42
N THR A 37 2.12 0.05 -11.32
CA THR A 37 1.47 -0.47 -10.11
C THR A 37 1.80 -1.94 -9.86
N GLN A 38 1.90 -2.77 -10.91
CA GLN A 38 2.33 -4.16 -10.77
C GLN A 38 3.78 -4.28 -10.30
N SER A 39 4.70 -3.45 -10.79
CA SER A 39 6.08 -3.45 -10.32
C SER A 39 6.19 -3.06 -8.83
N LEU A 40 5.44 -2.05 -8.41
CA LEU A 40 5.32 -1.67 -6.99
C LEU A 40 4.69 -2.78 -6.15
N SER A 41 3.65 -3.42 -6.68
CA SER A 41 2.96 -4.55 -6.06
C SER A 41 3.88 -5.77 -5.94
N GLU A 42 4.65 -6.12 -6.97
CA GLU A 42 5.63 -7.21 -6.91
C GLU A 42 6.72 -6.92 -5.87
N GLU A 43 7.21 -5.67 -5.78
CA GLU A 43 8.16 -5.25 -4.75
C GLU A 43 7.56 -5.36 -3.32
N LEU A 44 6.25 -5.12 -3.17
CA LEU A 44 5.52 -5.29 -1.91
C LEU A 44 5.14 -6.76 -1.62
N ILE A 45 4.87 -7.57 -2.64
CA ILE A 45 4.51 -8.99 -2.53
C ILE A 45 5.75 -9.85 -2.24
N GLN A 46 6.95 -9.38 -2.61
CA GLN A 46 8.22 -10.01 -2.25
C GLN A 46 8.51 -10.05 -0.73
N LYS A 47 7.60 -9.53 0.11
CA LYS A 47 7.93 -9.23 1.51
C LYS A 47 7.51 -10.24 2.56
N GLU A 48 6.74 -11.28 2.24
CA GLU A 48 6.52 -12.40 3.16
C GLU A 48 5.91 -13.60 2.42
N GLY A 49 6.55 -14.76 2.51
CA GLY A 49 5.97 -15.99 1.97
C GLY A 49 4.73 -16.40 2.77
N LEU A 50 3.77 -17.11 2.15
CA LEU A 50 2.57 -17.60 2.85
C LEU A 50 2.89 -18.33 4.17
N THR A 51 3.98 -19.10 4.21
CA THR A 51 4.45 -19.79 5.42
C THR A 51 4.94 -18.85 6.51
N GLU A 52 5.51 -17.70 6.14
CA GLU A 52 5.97 -16.68 7.09
C GLU A 52 4.78 -15.93 7.67
N ILE A 53 3.78 -15.63 6.84
CA ILE A 53 2.49 -15.04 7.26
C ILE A 53 1.78 -15.97 8.24
N GLU A 54 1.67 -17.27 7.92
CA GLU A 54 1.05 -18.26 8.81
C GLU A 54 1.79 -18.37 10.15
N ALA A 55 3.13 -18.37 10.12
CA ALA A 55 3.94 -18.41 11.32
C ALA A 55 3.81 -17.13 12.16
N ASP A 56 3.67 -15.96 11.54
CA ASP A 56 3.43 -14.70 12.25
C ASP A 56 2.05 -14.66 12.88
N ASN A 57 1.00 -15.03 12.12
CA ASN A 57 -0.35 -15.14 12.64
C ASN A 57 -0.43 -16.10 13.83
N ALA A 58 0.22 -17.26 13.77
CA ALA A 58 0.25 -18.20 14.89
C ALA A 58 0.93 -17.63 16.15
N ARG A 59 1.96 -16.78 15.99
CA ARG A 59 2.58 -16.06 17.12
C ARG A 59 1.64 -15.03 17.71
N TRP A 60 0.94 -14.27 16.86
CA TRP A 60 -0.07 -13.30 17.30
C TRP A 60 -1.22 -13.98 18.03
N ASP A 61 -1.73 -15.09 17.50
CA ASP A 61 -2.79 -15.88 18.13
C ASP A 61 -2.36 -16.38 19.51
N ALA A 62 -1.13 -16.90 19.63
CA ALA A 62 -0.60 -17.36 20.91
C ALA A 62 -0.45 -16.23 21.93
N LEU A 63 -0.01 -15.04 21.50
CA LEU A 63 0.10 -13.86 22.35
C LEU A 63 -1.29 -13.39 22.81
N MET A 64 -2.26 -13.32 21.88
CA MET A 64 -3.61 -12.85 22.14
C MET A 64 -4.45 -13.82 22.97
N ALA A 65 -4.09 -15.11 23.01
CA ALA A 65 -4.75 -16.10 23.85
C ALA A 65 -4.39 -15.99 25.35
N THR A 66 -3.47 -15.10 25.73
CA THR A 66 -3.06 -14.91 27.12
C THR A 66 -3.99 -13.95 27.86
N ASP A 67 -4.28 -14.23 29.13
CA ASP A 67 -5.08 -13.35 29.99
C ASP A 67 -4.37 -12.00 30.22
N GLU A 68 -3.03 -11.99 30.21
CA GLU A 68 -2.23 -10.78 30.30
C GLU A 68 -2.42 -9.86 29.09
N ALA A 69 -2.47 -10.42 27.87
CA ALA A 69 -2.73 -9.64 26.67
C ALA A 69 -4.14 -9.03 26.69
N GLN A 70 -5.15 -9.81 27.11
CA GLN A 70 -6.51 -9.32 27.24
C GLN A 70 -6.60 -8.15 28.23
N THR A 71 -6.00 -8.32 29.41
CA THR A 71 -5.97 -7.26 30.45
C THR A 71 -5.26 -6.00 29.96
N LEU A 72 -4.15 -6.15 29.22
CA LEU A 72 -3.41 -5.03 28.68
C LEU A 72 -4.22 -4.28 27.61
N LEU A 73 -4.88 -5.01 26.71
CA LEU A 73 -5.71 -4.42 25.66
C LEU A 73 -6.92 -3.68 26.22
N GLU A 74 -7.59 -4.24 27.24
CA GLU A 74 -8.67 -3.56 27.95
C GLU A 74 -8.20 -2.25 28.55
N LYS A 75 -7.04 -2.23 29.22
CA LYS A 75 -6.45 -1.01 29.75
C LYS A 75 -6.17 0.03 28.67
N LEU A 76 -5.59 -0.39 27.54
CA LEU A 76 -5.29 0.51 26.42
C LEU A 76 -6.57 1.07 25.78
N ALA A 77 -7.63 0.26 25.68
CA ALA A 77 -8.93 0.70 25.19
C ALA A 77 -9.57 1.73 26.14
N ASP A 78 -9.51 1.48 27.44
CA ASP A 78 -10.02 2.41 28.47
C ASP A 78 -9.26 3.74 28.45
N GLU A 79 -7.94 3.70 28.30
CA GLU A 79 -7.11 4.89 28.15
C GLU A 79 -7.50 5.69 26.91
N ALA A 80 -7.57 5.04 25.74
CA ALA A 80 -7.96 5.68 24.49
C ALA A 80 -9.36 6.31 24.56
N LEU A 81 -10.33 5.61 25.16
CA LEU A 81 -11.68 6.13 25.39
C LEU A 81 -11.68 7.33 26.34
N THR A 82 -10.87 7.28 27.38
CA THR A 82 -10.72 8.38 28.34
C THR A 82 -10.14 9.62 27.66
N GLU A 83 -9.11 9.45 26.83
CA GLU A 83 -8.52 10.54 26.06
C GLU A 83 -9.49 11.13 25.04
N HIS A 84 -10.25 10.28 24.35
CA HIS A 84 -11.29 10.71 23.42
C HIS A 84 -12.37 11.53 24.11
N ARG A 85 -12.91 11.03 25.24
CA ARG A 85 -13.91 11.74 26.05
C ARG A 85 -13.37 13.05 26.62
N ALA A 86 -12.07 13.11 26.94
CA ALA A 86 -11.39 14.31 27.39
C ALA A 86 -11.04 15.29 26.25
N GLY A 87 -11.38 14.97 25.00
CA GLY A 87 -11.10 15.81 23.84
C GLY A 87 -9.61 15.90 23.46
N LYS A 88 -8.79 14.94 23.91
CA LYS A 88 -7.35 14.90 23.63
C LYS A 88 -7.00 14.26 22.29
N THR A 89 -7.97 13.60 21.65
CA THR A 89 -7.80 12.98 20.33
C THR A 89 -7.84 14.02 19.22
N LYS A 90 -7.00 13.85 18.19
CA LYS A 90 -7.04 14.66 16.97
C LYS A 90 -7.81 13.93 15.87
N PRO A 91 -8.64 14.64 15.08
CA PRO A 91 -9.27 14.03 13.92
C PRO A 91 -8.21 13.61 12.91
N MET A 92 -8.41 12.44 12.31
CA MET A 92 -7.60 11.95 11.19
C MET A 92 -8.32 12.33 9.90
N ALA A 93 -7.65 13.09 9.04
CA ALA A 93 -8.16 13.50 7.74
C ALA A 93 -7.35 12.84 6.63
N PHE A 94 -7.99 12.57 5.50
CA PHE A 94 -7.34 12.03 4.30
C PHE A 94 -7.53 13.02 3.15
N ASN A 95 -6.51 13.21 2.33
CA ASN A 95 -6.65 13.95 1.08
C ASN A 95 -7.27 13.09 -0.03
N ASP A 96 -7.52 13.68 -1.20
CA ASP A 96 -8.10 12.99 -2.37
C ASP A 96 -7.20 11.87 -2.92
N GLN A 97 -5.94 11.81 -2.47
CA GLN A 97 -4.95 10.80 -2.80
C GLN A 97 -4.85 9.70 -1.72
N GLY A 98 -5.68 9.74 -0.68
CA GLY A 98 -5.71 8.76 0.42
C GLY A 98 -4.58 8.90 1.44
N GLN A 99 -3.83 10.01 1.45
CA GLN A 99 -2.76 10.27 2.41
C GLN A 99 -3.30 10.93 3.67
N ILE A 100 -2.78 10.54 4.84
CA ILE A 100 -3.12 11.16 6.12
C ILE A 100 -2.59 12.60 6.13
N VAL A 101 -3.49 13.56 6.36
CA VAL A 101 -3.16 14.97 6.55
C VAL A 101 -3.51 15.40 7.98
N PRO A 102 -2.83 16.42 8.53
CA PRO A 102 -3.21 16.99 9.82
C PRO A 102 -4.68 17.43 9.77
N GLY A 103 -5.49 16.87 10.66
CA GLY A 103 -6.87 17.29 10.86
C GLY A 103 -7.01 18.56 11.68
#